data_AF-A0A382WN31-F1
#
_entry.id   AF-A0A382WN31-F1
#
_cell.length_a   1.000
_cell.length_b   1.000
_cell.length_c   1.000
_cell.angle_alpha   90.00
_cell.angle_beta   90.00
_cell.angle_gamma   90.00
#
_symmetry.space_group_name_H-M   'P 1'
#
loop_
_entity.id
_entity.type
_entity.pdbx_description
1 polymer ?
#
loop_
_entity_poly.entity_id
_entity_poly.type
_entity_poly.pdbx_seq_one_letter_code
_entity_poly.pdbx_strand_id
1 'polypeptide(L)'
;MNSAYLAAIALLSFYLGYRFYSRFISDKIYGLDDNLITPAHEFEDGVDFVPTKREILFGHHFTSIAGAAPIIGPCIAAYWGWLPALIWIVLGTIFMGAVHDFGALVVSLKEKGRSIADITSTVINPRTRLMFLIFVMLLTWLVLAVFA
;
A
#
# COMPACT_ATOMS: atom_id res chain seq x y z
N MET A 1 15.72 27.95 -5.78
CA MET A 1 14.27 27.68 -5.75
C MET A 1 13.86 27.46 -4.30
N ASN A 2 12.84 28.14 -3.80
CA ASN A 2 12.45 28.00 -2.38
C ASN A 2 11.86 26.59 -2.16
N SER A 3 12.37 25.87 -1.16
CA SER A 3 11.88 24.54 -0.77
C SER A 3 10.39 24.54 -0.43
N ALA A 4 9.87 25.66 0.07
CA ALA A 4 8.44 25.83 0.35
C ALA A 4 7.58 25.67 -0.93
N TYR A 5 8.02 26.19 -2.08
CA TYR A 5 7.28 26.04 -3.33
C TYR A 5 7.29 24.60 -3.83
N LEU A 6 8.44 23.91 -3.70
CA LEU A 6 8.53 22.49 -4.06
C LEU A 6 7.60 21.63 -3.20
N ALA A 7 7.58 21.87 -1.88
CA ALA A 7 6.68 21.18 -0.97
C ALA A 7 5.20 21.46 -1.30
N ALA A 8 4.86 22.72 -1.58
CA ALA A 8 3.49 23.09 -1.96
C ALA A 8 3.04 22.39 -3.26
N ILE A 9 3.91 22.32 -4.27
CA ILE A 9 3.62 21.61 -5.54
C ILE A 9 3.43 20.11 -5.30
N ALA A 10 4.29 19.49 -4.47
CA ALA A 10 4.18 18.08 -4.15
C ALA A 10 2.87 17.76 -3.39
N LEU A 11 2.54 18.54 -2.36
CA LEU A 11 1.30 18.39 -1.61
C LEU A 11 0.07 18.61 -2.49
N LEU A 12 0.10 19.61 -3.38
CA LEU A 12 -0.97 19.84 -4.34
C LEU A 12 -1.12 18.65 -5.29
N SER A 13 -0.01 18.09 -5.77
CA SER A 13 -0.02 16.90 -6.63
C SER A 13 -0.64 15.69 -5.92
N PHE A 14 -0.28 15.46 -4.66
CA PHE A 14 -0.89 14.39 -3.84
C PHE A 14 -2.39 14.63 -3.61
N TYR A 15 -2.79 15.88 -3.33
CA TYR A 15 -4.19 16.24 -3.17
C TYR A 15 -4.99 15.99 -4.46
N LEU A 16 -4.47 16.40 -5.62
CA LEU A 16 -5.10 16.16 -6.92
C LEU A 16 -5.16 14.67 -7.26
N GLY A 17 -4.08 13.93 -7.00
CA GLY A 17 -4.04 12.47 -7.14
C GLY A 17 -5.10 11.79 -6.28
N TYR A 18 -5.20 12.16 -5.01
CA TYR A 18 -6.25 11.67 -4.12
C TYR A 18 -7.65 12.06 -4.62
N ARG A 19 -7.88 13.31 -5.02
CA ARG A 19 -9.22 13.77 -5.41
C ARG A 19 -9.72 13.14 -6.70
N PHE A 20 -8.88 13.06 -7.73
CA PHE A 20 -9.30 12.65 -9.07
C PHE A 20 -8.93 11.20 -9.38
N TYR A 21 -7.68 10.83 -9.14
CA TYR A 21 -7.18 9.52 -9.54
C TYR A 21 -7.66 8.40 -8.60
N SER A 22 -7.69 8.64 -7.29
CA SER A 22 -8.21 7.61 -6.36
C SER A 22 -9.69 7.30 -6.60
N ARG A 23 -10.51 8.30 -6.94
CA ARG A 23 -11.92 8.11 -7.31
C ARG A 23 -12.06 7.30 -8.59
N PHE A 24 -11.28 7.61 -9.61
CA PHE A 24 -11.26 6.82 -10.84
C PHE A 24 -10.91 5.35 -10.56
N ILE A 25 -9.90 5.10 -9.73
CA ILE A 25 -9.49 3.75 -9.36
C ILE A 25 -10.59 3.03 -8.55
N SER A 26 -11.12 3.69 -7.51
CA SER A 26 -12.18 3.16 -6.65
C SER A 26 -13.43 2.77 -7.46
N ASP A 27 -13.94 3.70 -8.26
CA ASP A 27 -15.28 3.56 -8.84
C ASP A 27 -15.22 2.84 -10.19
N LYS A 28 -14.21 3.14 -11.02
CA LYS A 28 -14.15 2.63 -12.41
C LYS A 28 -13.35 1.34 -12.54
N ILE A 29 -12.28 1.17 -11.76
CA ILE A 29 -11.43 -0.02 -11.85
C ILE A 29 -11.92 -1.10 -10.89
N TYR A 30 -12.06 -0.76 -9.60
CA TYR A 30 -12.38 -1.75 -8.57
C TYR A 30 -13.88 -1.85 -8.25
N GLY A 31 -14.68 -0.84 -8.61
CA GLY A 31 -16.13 -0.82 -8.40
C GLY A 31 -16.49 -1.05 -6.94
N LEU A 32 -15.92 -0.25 -6.03
CA LEU A 32 -16.25 -0.32 -4.61
C LEU A 32 -17.68 0.16 -4.35
N ASP A 33 -18.37 -0.55 -3.47
CA ASP A 33 -19.73 -0.25 -3.05
C ASP A 33 -19.78 -0.17 -1.52
N ASP A 34 -20.20 0.98 -1.00
CA ASP A 34 -20.31 1.23 0.43
C ASP A 34 -21.42 0.39 1.11
N ASN A 35 -22.31 -0.23 0.33
CA ASN A 35 -23.35 -1.12 0.85
C ASN A 35 -22.85 -2.55 1.12
N LEU A 36 -21.63 -2.89 0.69
CA LEU A 36 -21.05 -4.21 0.93
C LEU A 36 -20.59 -4.35 2.38
N ILE A 37 -21.04 -5.42 3.03
CA ILE A 37 -20.58 -5.80 4.35
C ILE A 37 -19.15 -6.33 4.23
N THR A 38 -18.22 -5.79 5.02
CA THR A 38 -16.84 -6.24 5.00
C THR A 38 -16.69 -7.58 5.74
N PRO A 39 -15.68 -8.41 5.39
CA PRO A 39 -15.45 -9.69 6.07
C PRO A 39 -15.30 -9.57 7.59
N ALA A 40 -14.75 -8.44 8.07
CA ALA A 40 -14.63 -8.14 9.49
C ALA A 40 -15.97 -8.09 10.23
N HIS A 41 -17.07 -7.71 9.56
CA HIS A 41 -18.41 -7.69 10.13
C HIS A 41 -19.20 -8.97 9.80
N GLU A 42 -18.97 -9.59 8.64
CA GLU A 42 -19.68 -10.82 8.24
C GLU A 42 -19.22 -12.04 9.04
N PHE A 43 -17.91 -12.15 9.31
CA PHE A 43 -17.29 -13.29 9.99
C PHE A 43 -16.79 -12.93 11.40
N GLU A 44 -17.39 -11.94 12.06
CA GLU A 44 -16.95 -11.44 13.37
C GLU A 44 -16.79 -12.58 14.39
N ASP A 45 -15.54 -12.86 14.75
CA ASP A 45 -15.16 -13.96 15.66
C ASP A 45 -14.40 -13.47 16.91
N GLY A 46 -14.04 -12.18 16.95
CA GLY A 46 -13.28 -11.58 18.05
C GLY A 46 -11.78 -11.89 18.03
N VAL A 47 -11.28 -12.63 17.02
CA VAL A 47 -9.88 -13.06 16.91
C VAL A 47 -9.30 -12.65 15.56
N ASP A 48 -9.75 -13.26 14.46
CA ASP A 48 -9.27 -13.00 13.10
C ASP A 48 -10.07 -11.88 12.40
N PHE A 49 -11.36 -11.77 12.73
CA PHE A 49 -12.29 -10.79 12.18
C PHE A 49 -12.86 -9.92 13.29
N VAL A 50 -12.32 -8.70 13.41
CA VAL A 50 -12.73 -7.72 14.42
C VAL A 50 -13.05 -6.37 13.76
N PRO A 51 -14.31 -5.91 13.80
CA PRO A 51 -14.68 -4.57 13.36
C PRO A 51 -13.85 -3.50 14.08
N THR A 52 -13.01 -2.81 13.32
CA THR A 52 -12.06 -1.83 13.87
C THR A 52 -12.33 -0.45 13.29
N LYS A 53 -12.14 0.59 14.12
CA LYS A 53 -12.28 1.99 13.71
C LYS A 53 -11.26 2.35 12.64
N ARG A 54 -11.67 3.20 11.68
CA ARG A 54 -10.87 3.57 10.50
C ARG A 54 -9.55 4.25 10.88
N GLU A 55 -9.55 5.03 11.96
CA GLU A 55 -8.37 5.77 12.44
C GLU A 55 -7.28 4.82 12.96
N ILE A 56 -7.68 3.70 13.59
CA ILE A 56 -6.77 2.67 14.09
C ILE A 56 -6.19 1.88 12.91
N LEU A 57 -7.04 1.48 11.96
CA LEU A 57 -6.62 0.80 10.73
C LEU A 57 -5.64 1.66 9.93
N PHE A 58 -5.91 2.96 9.81
CA PHE A 58 -5.00 3.91 9.19
C PHE A 58 -3.63 3.91 9.87
N GLY A 59 -3.58 3.93 11.20
CA GLY A 59 -2.33 3.84 11.96
C GLY A 59 -1.54 2.58 11.65
N HIS A 60 -2.20 1.41 11.64
CA HIS A 60 -1.56 0.14 11.28
C HIS A 60 -0.98 0.19 9.87
N HIS A 61 -1.78 0.56 8.87
CA HIS A 61 -1.31 0.68 7.47
C HIS A 61 -0.18 1.69 7.32
N PHE A 62 -0.28 2.86 7.96
CA PHE A 62 0.75 3.89 7.91
C PHE A 62 2.08 3.38 8.47
N THR A 63 2.06 2.71 9.63
CA THR A 63 3.29 2.16 10.23
C THR A 63 3.92 1.07 9.37
N SER A 64 3.12 0.23 8.70
CA SER A 64 3.62 -0.81 7.79
C SER A 64 4.34 -0.25 6.56
N ILE A 65 3.96 0.92 6.07
CA ILE A 65 4.54 1.55 4.86
C ILE A 65 5.69 2.50 5.23
N ALA A 66 5.56 3.24 6.32
CA ALA A 66 6.47 4.32 6.69
C ALA A 66 7.90 3.84 7.01
N GLY A 67 8.11 2.56 7.34
CA GLY A 67 9.42 2.05 7.78
C GLY A 67 10.56 2.25 6.77
N ALA A 68 10.35 1.91 5.49
CA ALA A 68 11.42 1.93 4.49
C ALA A 68 11.65 3.31 3.84
N ALA A 69 10.66 4.20 3.89
CA ALA A 69 10.67 5.48 3.18
C ALA A 69 11.79 6.45 3.64
N PRO A 70 12.09 6.61 4.95
CA PRO A 70 13.16 7.49 5.43
C PRO A 70 14.57 7.09 5.00
N ILE A 71 14.78 5.82 4.66
CA ILE A 71 16.09 5.29 4.24
C ILE A 71 16.24 5.40 2.72
N ILE A 72 15.23 4.94 1.98
CA ILE A 72 15.31 4.84 0.52
C ILE A 72 15.31 6.23 -0.14
N GLY A 73 14.55 7.20 0.40
CA GLY A 73 14.45 8.55 -0.16
C GLY A 73 15.79 9.29 -0.29
N PRO A 74 16.56 9.45 0.81
CA PRO A 74 17.88 10.07 0.77
C PRO A 74 18.88 9.33 -0.12
N CYS A 75 18.84 7.99 -0.14
CA CYS A 75 19.70 7.19 -1.02
C CYS A 75 19.41 7.52 -2.50
N ILE A 76 18.14 7.52 -2.93
CA ILE A 76 17.76 7.88 -4.30
C ILE A 76 18.19 9.31 -4.63
N ALA A 77 17.98 10.25 -3.71
CA ALA A 77 18.40 11.65 -3.89
C ALA A 77 19.92 11.80 -4.01
N ALA A 78 20.71 10.99 -3.31
CA ALA A 78 22.16 10.99 -3.42
C ALA A 78 22.66 10.45 -4.78
N TYR A 79 22.00 9.41 -5.32
CA TYR A 79 22.39 8.81 -6.61
C TYR A 79 21.87 9.59 -7.82
N TRP A 80 20.60 9.99 -7.82
CA TRP A 80 19.93 10.59 -8.98
C TRP A 80 19.89 12.13 -8.92
N GLY A 81 20.32 12.70 -7.79
CA GLY A 81 20.13 14.11 -7.50
C GLY A 81 18.71 14.43 -6.98
N TRP A 82 18.54 15.64 -6.49
CA TRP A 82 17.32 16.05 -5.78
C TRP A 82 16.07 16.13 -6.68
N LEU A 83 16.22 16.57 -7.93
CA LEU A 83 15.08 16.82 -8.82
C LEU A 83 14.47 15.51 -9.37
N PRO A 84 15.23 14.57 -9.95
CA PRO A 84 14.68 13.30 -10.39
C PRO A 84 14.11 12.48 -9.23
N ALA A 85 14.77 12.53 -8.06
CA ALA A 85 14.26 11.88 -6.85
C ALA A 85 12.90 12.46 -6.42
N LEU A 86 12.74 13.79 -6.43
CA LEU A 86 11.46 14.42 -6.09
C LEU A 86 10.34 14.05 -7.06
N ILE A 87 10.62 14.08 -8.37
CA ILE A 87 9.64 13.68 -9.39
C ILE A 87 9.24 12.22 -9.20
N TRP A 88 10.20 11.34 -8.95
CA TRP A 88 9.94 9.92 -8.69
C TRP A 88 9.10 9.71 -7.43
N ILE A 89 9.40 10.41 -6.34
CA ILE A 89 8.61 10.32 -5.10
C ILE A 89 7.18 10.78 -5.35
N VAL A 90 6.97 11.92 -6.03
CA VAL A 90 5.62 12.44 -6.25
C VAL A 90 4.84 11.56 -7.22
N LEU A 91 5.36 11.33 -8.42
CA LEU A 91 4.65 10.58 -9.47
C LEU A 91 4.61 9.08 -9.17
N GLY A 92 5.71 8.51 -8.68
CA GLY A 92 5.79 7.10 -8.33
C GLY A 92 4.83 6.73 -7.21
N THR A 93 4.67 7.57 -6.19
CA THR A 93 3.67 7.35 -5.15
C THR A 93 2.25 7.44 -5.70
N ILE A 94 1.93 8.41 -6.56
CA ILE A 94 0.57 8.57 -7.11
C ILE A 94 0.19 7.41 -8.04
N PHE A 95 1.07 7.01 -8.96
CA PHE A 95 0.72 6.09 -10.05
C PHE A 95 1.06 4.63 -9.76
N MET A 96 2.12 4.35 -8.99
CA MET A 96 2.53 2.97 -8.67
C MET A 96 2.23 2.63 -7.22
N GLY A 97 2.82 3.36 -6.27
CA GLY A 97 2.79 2.98 -4.85
C GLY A 97 1.37 2.90 -4.28
N ALA A 98 0.64 4.02 -4.31
CA ALA A 98 -0.70 4.10 -3.74
C ALA A 98 -1.70 3.17 -4.46
N VAL A 99 -1.58 3.04 -5.78
CA VAL A 99 -2.46 2.15 -6.57
C VAL A 99 -2.22 0.69 -6.26
N HIS A 100 -0.94 0.29 -6.17
CA HIS A 100 -0.56 -1.07 -5.86
C HIS A 100 -1.04 -1.49 -4.47
N ASP A 101 -0.80 -0.64 -3.46
CA ASP A 101 -1.21 -0.92 -2.08
C ASP A 101 -2.74 -0.95 -1.93
N PHE A 102 -3.43 0.04 -2.52
CA PHE A 102 -4.89 0.06 -2.55
C PHE A 102 -5.47 -1.17 -3.26
N GLY A 103 -4.89 -1.55 -4.42
CA GLY A 103 -5.32 -2.73 -5.17
C GLY A 103 -5.12 -4.03 -4.40
N ALA A 104 -3.99 -4.19 -3.72
CA ALA A 104 -3.73 -5.35 -2.86
C ALA A 104 -4.77 -5.44 -1.72
N LEU A 105 -5.10 -4.31 -1.09
CA LEU A 105 -6.10 -4.25 -0.03
C LEU A 105 -7.49 -4.63 -0.55
N VAL A 106 -7.92 -4.07 -1.69
CA VAL A 106 -9.23 -4.37 -2.28
C VAL A 106 -9.34 -5.84 -2.67
N VAL A 107 -8.30 -6.42 -3.29
CA VAL A 107 -8.29 -7.83 -3.67
C VAL A 107 -8.37 -8.72 -2.44
N SER A 108 -7.60 -8.42 -1.39
CA SER A 108 -7.67 -9.17 -0.12
C SER A 108 -9.06 -9.09 0.52
N LEU A 109 -9.68 -7.90 0.55
CA LEU A 109 -11.03 -7.72 1.08
C LEU A 109 -12.08 -8.53 0.32
N LYS A 110 -12.01 -8.55 -1.02
CA LYS A 110 -12.93 -9.34 -1.85
C LYS A 110 -12.73 -10.85 -1.68
N GLU A 111 -11.51 -11.28 -1.35
CA GLU A 111 -11.15 -12.67 -1.05
C GLU A 111 -11.22 -13.00 0.46
N LYS A 112 -12.14 -12.36 1.19
CA LYS A 112 -12.42 -12.63 2.62
C LYS A 112 -11.22 -12.42 3.56
N GLY A 113 -10.36 -11.45 3.26
CA GLY A 113 -9.19 -11.13 4.07
C GLY A 113 -8.00 -12.06 3.87
N ARG A 114 -8.02 -12.92 2.84
CA ARG A 114 -6.88 -13.81 2.54
C ARG A 114 -5.65 -13.01 2.10
N SER A 115 -4.47 -13.52 2.43
CA SER A 115 -3.21 -12.90 2.00
C SER A 115 -3.03 -13.01 0.49
N ILE A 116 -2.35 -12.04 -0.12
CA ILE A 116 -2.02 -12.06 -1.56
C ILE A 116 -1.25 -13.33 -1.96
N ALA A 117 -0.37 -13.82 -1.08
CA ALA A 117 0.36 -15.07 -1.28
C ALA A 117 -0.59 -16.27 -1.43
N ASP A 118 -1.65 -16.30 -0.62
CA ASP A 118 -2.63 -17.37 -0.61
C ASP A 118 -3.59 -17.28 -1.82
N ILE A 119 -4.04 -16.07 -2.17
CA ILE A 119 -4.85 -15.79 -3.37
C ILE A 119 -4.09 -16.19 -4.64
N THR A 120 -2.78 -16.01 -4.67
CA THR A 120 -1.96 -16.42 -5.82
C THR A 120 -2.05 -17.92 -6.12
N SER A 121 -2.32 -18.76 -5.11
CA SER A 121 -2.47 -20.21 -5.31
C SER A 121 -3.70 -20.58 -6.13
N THR A 122 -4.80 -19.84 -5.97
CA THR A 122 -6.05 -20.11 -6.69
C THR A 122 -6.04 -19.52 -8.09
N VAL A 123 -5.30 -18.42 -8.29
CA VAL A 123 -5.22 -17.72 -9.58
C VAL A 123 -4.15 -18.32 -10.51
N ILE A 124 -2.96 -18.67 -10.00
CA ILE A 124 -1.83 -19.13 -10.82
C ILE A 124 -1.60 -20.62 -10.61
N ASN A 125 -0.98 -21.00 -9.49
CA ASN A 125 -0.78 -22.39 -9.08
C ASN A 125 -0.28 -22.47 -7.62
N PRO A 126 -0.38 -23.64 -6.96
CA PRO A 126 0.12 -23.81 -5.60
C PRO A 126 1.63 -23.64 -5.40
N ARG A 127 2.45 -23.89 -6.44
CA ARG A 127 3.91 -23.71 -6.36
C ARG A 127 4.29 -22.23 -6.25
N THR A 128 3.59 -21.35 -6.96
CA THR A 128 3.79 -19.91 -6.92
C THR A 128 3.47 -19.37 -5.54
N ARG A 129 2.43 -19.88 -4.86
CA ARG A 129 2.19 -19.56 -3.44
C ARG A 129 3.39 -19.89 -2.56
N LEU A 130 3.96 -21.08 -2.70
CA LEU A 130 5.14 -21.47 -1.91
C LEU A 130 6.32 -20.54 -2.18
N MET A 131 6.60 -20.23 -3.45
CA MET A 131 7.67 -19.27 -3.80
C MET A 131 7.41 -17.88 -3.20
N PHE A 132 6.17 -17.40 -3.24
CA PHE A 132 5.80 -16.10 -2.70
C PHE A 132 5.90 -16.06 -1.17
N LEU A 133 5.48 -17.13 -0.48
CA LEU A 133 5.63 -17.25 0.97
C LEU A 133 7.10 -17.29 1.39
N ILE A 134 7.95 -18.03 0.67
CA ILE A 134 9.41 -18.03 0.93
C ILE A 134 9.97 -16.63 0.73
N PHE A 135 9.59 -15.94 -0.34
CA PHE A 135 10.04 -14.57 -0.61
C PHE A 135 9.64 -13.59 0.50
N VAL A 136 8.36 -13.61 0.93
CA VAL A 136 7.87 -12.75 2.02
C VAL A 136 8.56 -13.07 3.33
N MET A 137 8.81 -14.36 3.63
CA MET A 137 9.56 -14.78 4.81
C MET A 137 10.99 -14.22 4.81
N LEU A 138 11.71 -14.34 3.69
CA LEU A 138 13.07 -13.79 3.55
C LEU A 138 13.09 -12.27 3.69
N LEU A 139 12.10 -11.58 3.11
CA LEU A 139 11.99 -10.12 3.21
C LEU A 139 11.70 -9.68 4.64
N THR A 140 10.80 -10.38 5.35
CA THR A 140 10.49 -10.10 6.76
C THR A 140 11.71 -10.32 7.65
N TRP A 141 12.50 -11.37 7.37
CA TRP A 141 13.77 -11.58 8.08
C TRP A 141 14.76 -10.44 7.83
N LEU A 142 14.92 -9.98 6.59
CA LEU A 142 15.77 -8.83 6.28
C LEU A 142 15.33 -7.58 7.04
N VAL A 143 14.02 -7.30 7.08
CA VAL A 143 13.46 -6.16 7.84
C VAL A 143 13.80 -6.29 9.33
N LEU A 144 13.58 -7.46 9.94
CA LEU A 144 13.95 -7.70 11.33
C LEU A 144 15.45 -7.47 11.58
N ALA A 145 16.32 -7.89 10.66
CA ALA A 145 17.76 -7.71 10.79
C ALA A 145 18.20 -6.23 10.67
N VAL A 146 17.45 -5.39 9.95
CA VAL A 146 17.75 -3.95 9.81
C VAL A 146 17.28 -3.15 11.03
N PHE A 147 16.23 -3.61 11.71
CA PHE A 147 15.63 -2.92 12.86
C PHE A 147 15.96 -3.53 14.23
N ALA A 148 16.71 -4.64 14.28
CA ALA A 148 17.26 -5.25 15.49
C ALA A 148 18.61 -4.65 15.87
#